data_AF-A0A7K2XJD4-F1
#
_entry.id   AF-A0A7K2XJD4-F1
#
_cell.length_a   1.000
_cell.length_b   1.000
_cell.length_c   1.000
_cell.angle_alpha   90.00
_cell.angle_beta   90.00
_cell.angle_gamma   90.00
#
_symmetry.space_group_name_H-M   'P 1'
#
loop_
_entity.id
_entity.type
_entity.pdbx_description
1 polymer ?
#
loop_
_entity_poly.entity_id
_entity_poly.type
_entity_poly.pdbx_seq_one_letter_code
_entity_poly.pdbx_strand_id
1 'polypeptide(L)'
;SDRRTEQGRVVTLPGPVLPGTGGYRVLADRRRVARLLDELAPDRIEVSDRTTLRWTGEWARRARVPSVMVSHETADGVLRTWGVPPALAARAADRLNRRTAWAFARVVCTTEWAEREFVRIGARNVVRAPLGVDLDHCRPGRRDAATRARYAGGERALLLLCSRLSVEKRPGTALDALEELRAAGVAAALV
;
A
#
# COMPACT_ATOMS: atom_id res chain seq x y z
N SER A 1 10.13 -6.50 -18.60
CA SER A 1 10.59 -7.91 -18.52
C SER A 1 9.39 -8.80 -18.33
N ASP A 2 9.53 -10.10 -18.60
CA ASP A 2 8.49 -11.09 -18.39
C ASP A 2 9.17 -12.35 -17.87
N ARG A 3 8.78 -12.81 -16.69
CA ARG A 3 9.46 -13.90 -15.99
C ARG A 3 8.48 -14.81 -15.29
N ARG A 4 8.80 -16.11 -15.23
CA ARG A 4 8.12 -17.07 -14.35
C ARG A 4 8.78 -17.06 -12.98
N THR A 5 7.98 -17.07 -11.94
CA THR A 5 8.36 -17.24 -10.53
C THR A 5 7.55 -18.37 -9.93
N GLU A 6 7.91 -18.81 -8.72
CA GLU A 6 7.13 -19.80 -7.96
C GLU A 6 5.69 -19.36 -7.69
N GLN A 7 5.44 -18.04 -7.65
CA GLN A 7 4.12 -17.45 -7.41
C GLN A 7 3.35 -17.13 -8.70
N GLY A 8 3.93 -17.37 -9.89
CA GLY A 8 3.27 -17.15 -11.18
C GLY A 8 4.10 -16.37 -12.20
N ARG A 9 3.45 -15.92 -13.28
CA ARG A 9 4.08 -15.07 -14.31
C ARG A 9 4.07 -13.61 -13.85
N VAL A 10 5.23 -12.96 -13.87
CA VAL A 10 5.39 -11.55 -13.55
C VAL A 10 5.79 -10.78 -14.81
N VAL A 11 4.88 -9.94 -15.29
CA VAL A 11 5.13 -9.02 -16.40
C VAL A 11 5.42 -7.64 -15.84
N THR A 12 6.61 -7.10 -16.10
CA THR A 12 7.03 -5.77 -15.68
C THR A 12 7.08 -4.83 -16.87
N LEU A 13 6.29 -3.76 -16.80
CA LEU A 13 6.24 -2.72 -17.82
C LEU A 13 7.06 -1.48 -17.39
N PRO A 14 7.61 -0.71 -18.34
CA PRO A 14 8.25 0.57 -18.02
C PRO A 14 7.28 1.55 -17.35
N GLY A 15 7.76 2.30 -16.37
CA GLY A 15 6.97 3.31 -15.67
C GLY A 15 7.85 4.45 -15.16
N PRO A 16 7.40 5.72 -15.25
CA PRO A 16 8.15 6.86 -14.71
C PRO A 16 8.27 6.75 -13.18
N VAL A 17 9.38 7.27 -12.65
CA VAL A 17 9.55 7.43 -11.20
C VAL A 17 8.71 8.60 -10.74
N LEU A 18 7.94 8.41 -9.67
CA LEU A 18 7.17 9.46 -9.03
C LEU A 18 8.13 10.28 -8.12
N PRO A 19 8.35 11.58 -8.38
CA PRO A 19 9.29 12.38 -7.61
C PRO A 19 8.95 12.40 -6.11
N GLY A 20 9.96 12.42 -5.25
CA GLY A 20 9.78 12.54 -3.78
C GLY A 20 9.28 11.28 -3.08
N THR A 21 9.20 10.12 -3.75
CA THR A 21 8.62 8.89 -3.19
C THR A 21 9.62 7.78 -2.85
N GLY A 22 10.92 8.07 -2.92
CA GLY A 22 11.97 7.07 -2.70
C GLY A 22 12.05 6.01 -3.80
N GLY A 23 11.78 6.40 -5.05
CA GLY A 23 11.92 5.53 -6.23
C GLY A 23 10.66 4.78 -6.66
N TYR A 24 9.49 5.12 -6.12
CA TYR A 24 8.23 4.53 -6.55
C TYR A 24 7.98 4.79 -8.05
N ARG A 25 7.50 3.78 -8.78
CA ARG A 25 7.18 3.88 -10.21
C ARG A 25 5.72 3.60 -10.44
N VAL A 26 5.14 4.26 -11.44
CA VAL A 26 3.73 4.12 -11.78
C VAL A 26 3.53 3.57 -13.19
N LEU A 27 2.45 2.83 -13.40
CA LEU A 27 2.06 2.32 -14.71
C LEU A 27 1.19 3.35 -15.44
N ALA A 28 1.83 4.43 -15.90
CA ALA A 28 1.15 5.56 -16.54
C ALA A 28 0.72 5.29 -18.00
N ASP A 29 1.39 4.36 -18.70
CA ASP A 29 1.07 4.02 -20.09
C ASP A 29 -0.16 3.10 -20.17
N ARG A 30 -1.34 3.71 -20.13
CA ARG A 30 -2.62 2.99 -20.18
C ARG A 30 -2.79 2.14 -21.42
N ARG A 31 -2.27 2.58 -22.58
CA ARG A 31 -2.40 1.85 -23.84
C ARG A 31 -1.59 0.56 -23.81
N ARG A 32 -0.39 0.60 -23.25
CA ARG A 32 0.44 -0.60 -23.07
C ARG A 32 -0.18 -1.57 -22.07
N VAL A 33 -0.72 -1.08 -20.97
CA VAL A 33 -1.43 -1.93 -20.00
C VAL A 33 -2.68 -2.54 -20.63
N ALA A 34 -3.47 -1.77 -21.38
CA ALA A 34 -4.67 -2.28 -22.07
C ALA A 34 -4.32 -3.40 -23.06
N ARG A 35 -3.32 -3.20 -23.93
CA ARG A 35 -2.84 -4.24 -24.84
C ARG A 35 -2.40 -5.50 -24.11
N LEU A 36 -1.68 -5.35 -22.99
CA LEU A 36 -1.28 -6.50 -22.18
C LEU A 36 -2.50 -7.23 -21.60
N LEU A 37 -3.54 -6.51 -21.15
CA LEU A 37 -4.77 -7.15 -20.66
C LEU A 37 -5.51 -7.88 -21.80
N ASP A 38 -5.56 -7.29 -23.00
CA ASP A 38 -6.16 -7.91 -24.18
C ASP A 38 -5.40 -9.20 -24.58
N GLU A 39 -4.06 -9.17 -24.55
CA GLU A 39 -3.18 -10.32 -24.84
C GLU A 39 -3.27 -11.43 -23.78
N LEU A 40 -3.33 -11.06 -22.50
CA LEU A 40 -3.43 -12.02 -21.40
C LEU A 40 -4.83 -12.66 -21.32
N ALA A 41 -5.86 -11.98 -21.84
CA ALA A 41 -7.25 -12.41 -21.78
C ALA A 41 -7.66 -12.95 -20.39
N PRO A 42 -7.49 -12.16 -19.31
CA PRO A 42 -7.71 -12.65 -17.95
C PRO A 42 -9.19 -12.99 -17.72
N ASP A 43 -9.44 -14.05 -16.98
CA ASP A 43 -10.77 -14.41 -16.51
C ASP A 43 -11.19 -13.59 -15.28
N ARG A 44 -10.23 -13.00 -14.56
CA ARG A 44 -10.41 -12.09 -13.40
C ARG A 44 -9.33 -11.03 -13.34
N ILE A 45 -9.66 -9.87 -12.78
CA ILE A 45 -8.69 -8.79 -12.52
C ILE A 45 -8.72 -8.40 -11.05
N GLU A 46 -7.56 -8.43 -10.41
CA GLU A 46 -7.31 -7.78 -9.13
C GLU A 46 -6.41 -6.55 -9.32
N VAL A 47 -6.78 -5.44 -8.70
CA VAL A 47 -6.05 -4.17 -8.83
C VAL A 47 -5.73 -3.62 -7.46
N SER A 48 -4.45 -3.53 -7.11
CA SER A 48 -4.02 -2.91 -5.84
C SER A 48 -3.64 -1.43 -6.00
N ASP A 49 -3.30 -0.98 -7.21
CA ASP A 49 -3.03 0.43 -7.48
C ASP A 49 -4.33 1.23 -7.69
N ARG A 50 -4.74 1.90 -6.61
CA ARG A 50 -5.91 2.79 -6.59
C ARG A 50 -5.71 4.10 -7.34
N THR A 51 -4.53 4.37 -7.89
CA THR A 51 -4.21 5.62 -8.58
C THR A 51 -4.19 5.42 -10.10
N THR A 52 -3.08 4.93 -10.66
CA THR A 52 -2.85 4.92 -12.11
C THR A 52 -3.57 3.80 -12.84
N LEU A 53 -3.89 2.71 -12.13
CA LEU A 53 -4.61 1.57 -12.70
C LEU A 53 -6.13 1.57 -12.45
N ARG A 54 -6.71 2.56 -11.76
CA ARG A 54 -8.15 2.56 -11.45
C ARG A 54 -9.06 2.38 -12.68
N TRP A 55 -8.66 2.91 -13.84
CA TRP A 55 -9.43 2.82 -15.08
C TRP A 55 -9.64 1.37 -15.57
N THR A 56 -8.82 0.42 -15.11
CA THR A 56 -8.93 -1.00 -15.48
C THR A 56 -10.23 -1.64 -15.01
N GLY A 57 -10.91 -1.07 -14.00
CA GLY A 57 -12.26 -1.51 -13.62
C GLY A 57 -13.27 -1.30 -14.75
N GLU A 58 -13.21 -0.15 -15.43
CA GLU A 58 -14.07 0.10 -16.59
C GLU A 58 -13.68 -0.78 -17.79
N TRP A 59 -12.39 -1.01 -18.00
CA TRP A 59 -11.91 -1.97 -19.01
C TRP A 59 -12.51 -3.36 -18.74
N ALA A 60 -12.43 -3.83 -17.49
CA ALA A 60 -12.94 -5.14 -17.08
C ALA A 60 -14.46 -5.24 -17.28
N ARG A 61 -15.21 -4.19 -16.94
CA ARG A 61 -16.66 -4.12 -17.22
C ARG A 61 -16.97 -4.26 -18.70
N ARG A 62 -16.24 -3.57 -19.58
CA ARG A 62 -16.44 -3.67 -21.04
C ARG A 62 -16.09 -5.05 -21.57
N ALA A 63 -15.02 -5.65 -21.05
CA ALA A 63 -14.59 -7.01 -21.37
C ALA A 63 -15.45 -8.11 -20.69
N ARG A 64 -16.41 -7.73 -19.83
CA ARG A 64 -17.22 -8.65 -18.99
C ARG A 64 -16.38 -9.56 -18.10
N VAL A 65 -15.22 -9.06 -17.65
CA VAL A 65 -14.32 -9.74 -16.72
C VAL A 65 -14.62 -9.26 -15.29
N PRO A 66 -14.91 -10.17 -14.34
CA PRO A 66 -15.07 -9.78 -12.93
C PRO A 66 -13.79 -9.15 -12.38
N SER A 67 -13.94 -8.06 -11.64
CA SER A 67 -12.80 -7.28 -11.14
C SER A 67 -12.93 -6.85 -9.68
N VAL A 68 -11.80 -6.78 -9.00
CA VAL A 68 -11.68 -6.36 -7.61
C VAL A 68 -10.65 -5.26 -7.49
N MET A 69 -10.98 -4.19 -6.75
CA MET A 69 -10.00 -3.20 -6.30
C MET A 69 -9.64 -3.47 -4.85
N VAL A 70 -8.36 -3.56 -4.53
CA VAL A 70 -7.88 -3.70 -3.16
C VAL A 70 -7.48 -2.34 -2.59
N SER A 71 -7.96 -2.05 -1.38
CA SER A 71 -7.89 -0.77 -0.71
C SER A 71 -7.25 -0.92 0.67
N HIS A 72 -5.96 -0.60 0.73
CA HIS A 72 -5.14 -0.76 1.94
C HIS A 72 -5.02 0.51 2.78
N GLU A 73 -5.43 1.65 2.23
CA GLU A 73 -5.23 2.98 2.80
C GLU A 73 -6.42 3.89 2.43
N THR A 74 -6.40 5.18 2.76
CA THR A 74 -7.52 6.08 2.45
C THR A 74 -7.14 7.09 1.38
N ALA A 75 -8.02 7.26 0.39
CA ALA A 75 -7.75 8.18 -0.71
C ALA A 75 -7.61 9.63 -0.22
N ASP A 76 -8.35 10.02 0.83
CA ASP A 76 -8.17 11.30 1.49
C ASP A 76 -6.79 11.42 2.16
N GLY A 77 -6.31 10.34 2.78
CA GLY A 77 -5.01 10.23 3.43
C GLY A 77 -3.88 10.48 2.44
N VAL A 78 -3.91 9.80 1.28
CA VAL A 78 -2.97 10.09 0.18
C VAL A 78 -3.01 11.56 -0.17
N LEU A 79 -4.18 12.09 -0.51
CA LEU A 79 -4.31 13.47 -1.02
C LEU A 79 -3.78 14.49 -0.01
N ARG A 80 -4.02 14.27 1.29
CA ARG A 80 -3.47 15.10 2.36
C ARG A 80 -1.95 15.02 2.46
N THR A 81 -1.35 13.85 2.30
CA THR A 81 0.12 13.70 2.23
C THR A 81 0.71 14.48 1.06
N TRP A 82 -0.03 14.65 -0.04
CA TRP A 82 0.36 15.48 -1.18
C TRP A 82 -0.03 16.97 -1.03
N GLY A 83 -0.44 17.41 0.16
CA GLY A 83 -0.71 18.82 0.46
C GLY A 83 -2.12 19.29 0.11
N VAL A 84 -3.05 18.40 -0.25
CA VAL A 84 -4.43 18.80 -0.53
C VAL A 84 -5.15 19.17 0.78
N PRO A 85 -5.82 20.33 0.87
CA PRO A 85 -6.56 20.73 2.05
C PRO A 85 -7.63 19.69 2.46
N PRO A 86 -7.88 19.45 3.76
CA PRO A 86 -8.72 18.35 4.23
C PRO A 86 -10.11 18.27 3.59
N ALA A 87 -10.80 19.41 3.48
CA ALA A 87 -12.15 19.47 2.92
C ALA A 87 -12.19 19.19 1.40
N LEU A 88 -11.11 19.49 0.68
CA LEU A 88 -10.96 19.17 -0.74
C LEU A 88 -10.53 17.71 -0.93
N ALA A 89 -9.63 17.23 -0.09
CA ALA A 89 -9.17 15.84 -0.06
C ALA A 89 -10.35 14.88 0.15
N ALA A 90 -11.20 15.14 1.15
CA ALA A 90 -12.38 14.33 1.42
C ALA A 90 -13.36 14.30 0.24
N ARG A 91 -13.68 15.46 -0.36
CA ARG A 91 -14.58 15.55 -1.52
C ARG A 91 -14.03 14.83 -2.75
N ALA A 92 -12.73 14.98 -3.01
CA ALA A 92 -12.06 14.30 -4.09
C ALA A 92 -12.03 12.79 -3.85
N ALA A 93 -11.64 12.35 -2.66
CA ALA A 93 -11.66 10.95 -2.24
C ALA A 93 -13.05 10.31 -2.43
N ASP A 94 -14.11 10.98 -1.96
CA ASP A 94 -15.48 10.49 -2.15
C ASP A 94 -15.85 10.33 -3.62
N ARG A 95 -15.49 11.31 -4.47
CA ARG A 95 -15.73 11.22 -5.93
C ARG A 95 -14.97 10.06 -6.55
N LEU A 96 -13.72 9.87 -6.17
CA LEU A 96 -12.86 8.80 -6.68
C LEU A 96 -13.35 7.42 -6.21
N ASN A 97 -13.77 7.31 -4.95
CA ASN A 97 -14.29 6.07 -4.38
C ASN A 97 -15.65 5.71 -4.96
N ARG A 98 -16.54 6.68 -5.25
CA ARG A 98 -17.80 6.41 -5.99
C ARG A 98 -17.53 5.83 -7.37
N ARG A 99 -16.58 6.41 -8.12
CA ARG A 99 -16.17 5.89 -9.43
C ARG A 99 -15.57 4.49 -9.31
N THR A 100 -14.77 4.24 -8.28
CA THR A 100 -14.18 2.92 -8.01
C THR A 100 -15.26 1.89 -7.70
N ALA A 101 -16.18 2.19 -6.78
CA ALA A 101 -17.28 1.31 -6.42
C ALA A 101 -18.21 1.01 -7.62
N TRP A 102 -18.37 1.95 -8.54
CA TRP A 102 -19.13 1.73 -9.78
C TRP A 102 -18.39 0.88 -10.81
N ALA A 103 -17.07 1.08 -10.95
CA ALA A 103 -16.25 0.44 -11.97
C ALA A 103 -15.88 -1.02 -11.63
N PHE A 104 -15.71 -1.34 -10.35
CA PHE A 104 -15.28 -2.67 -9.91
C PHE A 104 -16.45 -3.51 -9.40
N ALA A 105 -16.38 -4.84 -9.59
CA ALA A 105 -17.40 -5.75 -9.07
C ALA A 105 -17.38 -5.75 -7.54
N ARG A 106 -16.18 -5.73 -6.92
CA ARG A 106 -15.99 -5.60 -5.47
C ARG A 106 -14.84 -4.64 -5.14
N VAL A 107 -14.93 -4.04 -3.96
CA VAL A 107 -13.81 -3.34 -3.33
C VAL A 107 -13.43 -4.09 -2.07
N VAL A 108 -12.20 -4.57 -1.99
CA VAL A 108 -11.67 -5.24 -0.80
C VAL A 108 -10.90 -4.23 0.04
N CYS A 109 -11.39 -3.93 1.24
CA CYS A 109 -10.70 -3.07 2.19
C CYS A 109 -9.92 -3.91 3.20
N THR A 110 -8.63 -3.65 3.37
CA THR A 110 -7.81 -4.42 4.33
C THR A 110 -7.78 -3.86 5.73
N THR A 111 -8.44 -2.72 5.95
CA THR A 111 -8.60 -2.09 7.26
C THR A 111 -10.01 -1.49 7.35
N GLU A 112 -10.53 -1.37 8.57
CA GLU A 112 -11.74 -0.58 8.82
C GLU A 112 -11.54 0.89 8.40
N TRP A 113 -10.32 1.41 8.56
CA TRP A 113 -9.98 2.77 8.18
C TRP A 113 -10.23 3.05 6.70
N ALA A 114 -9.79 2.15 5.81
CA ALA A 114 -10.05 2.23 4.37
C ALA A 114 -11.54 2.04 4.04
N GLU A 115 -12.21 1.12 4.73
CA GLU A 115 -13.64 0.81 4.53
C GLU A 115 -14.55 2.02 4.81
N ARG A 116 -14.24 2.82 5.83
CA ARG A 116 -15.03 3.99 6.24
C ARG A 116 -15.29 4.99 5.10
N GLU A 117 -14.33 5.19 4.18
CA GLU A 117 -14.55 6.09 3.04
C GLU A 117 -15.64 5.58 2.09
N PHE A 118 -15.69 4.27 1.87
CA PHE A 118 -16.68 3.65 0.99
C PHE A 118 -18.05 3.54 1.66
N VAL A 119 -18.09 3.23 2.96
CA VAL A 119 -19.33 3.22 3.74
C VAL A 119 -19.97 4.61 3.76
N ARG A 120 -19.18 5.67 3.97
CA ARG A 120 -19.68 7.06 3.99
C ARG A 120 -20.36 7.48 2.69
N ILE A 121 -19.94 6.96 1.55
CA ILE A 121 -20.57 7.24 0.24
C ILE A 121 -21.65 6.23 -0.14
N GLY A 122 -22.02 5.31 0.75
CA GLY A 122 -23.08 4.32 0.54
C GLY A 122 -22.72 3.18 -0.42
N ALA A 123 -21.43 2.90 -0.62
CA ALA A 123 -21.01 1.79 -1.49
C ALA A 123 -21.42 0.44 -0.88
N ARG A 124 -22.08 -0.42 -1.67
CA ARG A 124 -22.65 -1.70 -1.21
C ARG A 124 -21.82 -2.92 -1.59
N ASN A 125 -20.78 -2.74 -2.40
CA ASN A 125 -19.92 -3.80 -2.92
C ASN A 125 -18.56 -3.88 -2.21
N VAL A 126 -18.50 -3.42 -0.96
CA VAL A 126 -17.29 -3.44 -0.13
C VAL A 126 -17.23 -4.75 0.66
N VAL A 127 -16.03 -5.31 0.79
CA VAL A 127 -15.72 -6.47 1.64
C VAL A 127 -14.49 -6.13 2.47
N ARG A 128 -14.56 -6.30 3.79
CA ARG A 128 -13.39 -6.15 4.66
C ARG A 128 -12.63 -7.47 4.76
N ALA A 129 -11.38 -7.49 4.33
CA ALA A 129 -10.48 -8.64 4.42
C ALA A 129 -9.11 -8.19 4.96
N PRO A 130 -8.87 -8.27 6.28
CA PRO A 130 -7.60 -7.87 6.88
C PRO A 130 -6.41 -8.66 6.32
N LEU A 131 -5.25 -8.02 6.24
CA LEU A 131 -4.02 -8.72 5.86
C LEU A 131 -3.61 -9.72 6.96
N GLY A 132 -3.19 -10.90 6.53
CA GLY A 132 -2.57 -11.88 7.40
C GLY A 132 -1.07 -11.61 7.61
N VAL A 133 -0.51 -12.29 8.60
CA VAL A 133 0.94 -12.41 8.81
C VAL A 133 1.27 -13.89 8.92
N ASP A 134 2.42 -14.31 8.39
CA ASP A 134 2.91 -15.68 8.54
C ASP A 134 3.30 -15.93 10.01
N LEU A 135 2.53 -16.76 10.70
CA LEU A 135 2.74 -17.05 12.12
C LEU A 135 3.85 -18.07 12.38
N ASP A 136 4.31 -18.82 11.37
CA ASP A 136 5.47 -19.69 11.51
C ASP A 136 6.75 -18.87 11.52
N HIS A 137 6.79 -17.81 10.69
CA HIS A 137 7.91 -16.89 10.62
C HIS A 137 7.86 -15.79 11.70
N CYS A 138 6.69 -15.17 11.89
CA CYS A 138 6.49 -14.06 12.82
C CYS A 138 5.93 -14.54 14.15
N ARG A 139 6.79 -15.19 14.95
CA ARG A 139 6.44 -15.70 16.28
C ARG A 139 7.50 -15.38 17.34
N PRO A 140 7.09 -15.15 18.61
CA PRO A 140 8.01 -14.84 19.71
C PRO A 140 9.09 -15.90 19.94
N GLY A 141 8.81 -17.17 19.61
CA GLY A 141 9.75 -18.28 19.76
C GLY A 141 10.99 -18.21 18.87
N ARG A 142 11.02 -17.32 17.86
CA ARG A 142 12.23 -17.07 17.05
C ARG A 142 13.14 -15.98 17.63
N ARG A 143 12.96 -15.61 18.89
CA ARG A 143 13.82 -14.66 19.59
C ARG A 143 15.26 -15.20 19.63
N ASP A 144 16.20 -14.40 19.14
CA ASP A 144 17.63 -14.72 19.16
C ASP A 144 18.42 -13.67 19.95
N ALA A 145 19.10 -14.13 21.01
CA ALA A 145 19.93 -13.29 21.86
C ALA A 145 21.19 -12.80 21.16
N ALA A 146 21.76 -13.58 20.24
CA ALA A 146 22.96 -13.19 19.49
C ALA A 146 22.64 -12.04 18.53
N THR A 147 21.55 -12.16 17.76
CA THR A 147 21.01 -11.08 16.91
C THR A 147 20.74 -9.83 17.74
N ARG A 148 20.06 -9.96 18.90
CA ARG A 148 19.81 -8.80 19.76
C ARG A 148 21.11 -8.14 20.24
N ALA A 149 22.08 -8.92 20.72
CA ALA A 149 23.35 -8.39 21.22
C ALA A 149 24.12 -7.63 20.13
N ARG A 150 24.15 -8.17 18.91
CA ARG A 150 24.77 -7.54 17.75
C ARG A 150 24.18 -6.16 17.45
N TYR A 151 22.85 -6.04 17.42
CA TYR A 151 22.17 -4.81 17.02
C TYR A 151 21.98 -3.81 18.15
N ALA A 152 21.85 -4.28 19.39
CA ALA A 152 21.77 -3.40 20.56
C ALA A 152 23.13 -2.78 20.89
N GLY A 153 24.26 -3.41 20.55
CA GLY A 153 25.58 -2.82 20.80
C GLY A 153 25.89 -2.57 22.28
N GLY A 154 25.29 -3.35 23.19
CA GLY A 154 25.37 -3.14 24.64
C GLY A 154 24.31 -2.21 25.22
N GLU A 155 23.51 -1.55 24.38
CA GLU A 155 22.42 -0.68 24.82
C GLU A 155 21.28 -1.48 25.48
N ARG A 156 20.66 -0.85 26.47
CA ARG A 156 19.57 -1.44 27.24
C ARG A 156 18.31 -1.58 26.37
N ALA A 157 18.01 -0.58 25.55
CA ALA A 157 16.87 -0.56 24.64
C ALA A 157 17.32 -0.65 23.18
N LEU A 158 16.55 -1.40 22.38
CA LEU A 158 16.74 -1.48 20.93
C LEU A 158 15.42 -1.08 20.26
N LEU A 159 15.46 0.01 19.50
CA LEU A 159 14.41 0.44 18.59
C LEU A 159 14.68 -0.17 17.21
N LEU A 160 13.64 -0.66 16.54
CA LEU A 160 13.72 -1.20 15.18
C LEU A 160 12.73 -0.46 14.28
N LEU A 161 13.24 0.17 13.21
CA LEU A 161 12.44 0.78 12.16
C LEU A 161 12.52 -0.05 10.88
N CYS A 162 11.55 -0.95 10.71
CA CYS A 162 11.38 -1.70 9.46
C CYS A 162 10.38 -0.98 8.55
N SER A 163 10.83 0.03 7.81
CA SER A 163 9.98 0.75 6.84
C SER A 163 10.76 1.27 5.63
N ARG A 164 10.03 1.66 4.57
CA ARG A 164 10.64 2.40 3.45
C ARG A 164 11.06 3.79 3.94
N LEU A 165 12.23 4.26 3.51
CA LEU A 165 12.69 5.64 3.76
C LEU A 165 11.99 6.63 2.82
N SER A 166 10.71 6.89 3.09
CA SER A 166 9.89 7.84 2.34
C SER A 166 9.24 8.88 3.25
N VAL A 167 8.87 10.03 2.68
CA VAL A 167 8.21 11.13 3.40
C VAL A 167 6.94 10.66 4.12
N GLU A 168 6.15 9.82 3.46
CA GLU A 168 4.93 9.22 3.99
C GLU A 168 5.18 8.40 5.27
N LYS A 169 6.31 7.67 5.33
CA LYS A 169 6.64 6.80 6.46
C LYS A 169 7.34 7.51 7.62
N ARG A 170 7.71 8.78 7.45
CA ARG A 170 8.30 9.63 8.50
C ARG A 170 9.39 8.91 9.32
N PRO A 171 10.45 8.39 8.68
CA PRO A 171 11.51 7.68 9.40
C PRO A 171 12.19 8.55 10.47
N GLY A 172 12.17 9.89 10.31
CA GLY A 172 12.68 10.84 11.30
C GLY A 172 12.04 10.70 12.68
N THR A 173 10.78 10.28 12.78
CA THR A 173 10.13 10.05 14.09
C THR A 173 10.85 8.99 14.92
N ALA A 174 11.52 8.01 14.30
CA ALA A 174 12.33 7.04 15.03
C ALA A 174 13.64 7.65 15.56
N LEU A 175 14.20 8.64 14.84
CA LEU A 175 15.37 9.40 15.28
C LEU A 175 15.00 10.32 16.45
N ASP A 176 13.89 11.06 16.32
CA ASP A 176 13.37 11.92 17.39
C ASP A 176 13.12 11.08 18.66
N ALA A 177 12.50 9.90 18.53
CA ALA A 177 12.28 8.99 19.65
C ALA A 177 13.60 8.51 20.29
N LEU A 178 14.64 8.25 19.49
CA LEU A 178 15.95 7.87 20.01
C LEU A 178 16.60 9.04 20.77
N GLU A 179 16.50 10.26 20.25
CA GLU A 179 17.01 11.47 20.88
C GLU A 179 16.36 11.70 22.25
N GLU A 180 15.02 11.63 22.31
CA GLU A 180 14.25 11.78 23.56
C GLU A 180 14.63 10.72 24.60
N LEU A 181 14.79 9.46 24.20
CA LEU A 181 15.23 8.39 25.10
C LEU A 181 16.62 8.67 25.68
N ARG A 182 17.55 9.10 24.84
CA ARG A 182 18.92 9.41 25.29
C ARG A 182 18.96 10.64 26.18
N ALA A 183 18.17 11.67 25.88
CA ALA A 183 18.02 12.85 26.74
C ALA A 183 17.46 12.49 28.13
N ALA A 184 16.57 11.50 28.19
CA ALA A 184 16.06 10.93 29.44
C ALA A 184 17.03 9.94 30.14
N GLY A 185 18.27 9.79 29.65
CA GLY A 185 19.28 8.90 30.22
C GLY A 185 19.09 7.42 29.89
N VAL A 186 18.24 7.07 28.92
CA VAL A 186 18.05 5.69 28.47
C VAL A 186 19.11 5.33 27.43
N ALA A 187 19.93 4.35 27.78
CA ALA A 187 20.86 3.65 26.89
C ALA A 187 20.08 2.93 25.77
N ALA A 188 19.97 3.55 24.60
CA ALA A 188 19.17 3.09 23.48
C ALA A 188 19.93 3.12 22.14
N ALA A 189 19.64 2.13 21.29
CA ALA A 189 20.08 2.03 19.88
C ALA A 189 18.86 2.02 18.95
N LEU A 190 19.01 2.57 17.74
CA LEU A 190 18.06 2.46 16.63
C LEU A 190 18.70 1.69 15.47
N VAL A 191 17.95 0.75 14.91
CA VAL A 191 18.31 -0.04 13.71
C VAL A 191 17.20 0.04 12.68
#